data_AF-A0A0K8TLE3-F1
#
_entry.id   AF-A0A0K8TLE3-F1
#
_cell.length_a   1.000
_cell.length_b   1.000
_cell.length_c   1.000
_cell.angle_alpha   90.00
_cell.angle_beta   90.00
_cell.angle_gamma   90.00
#
_symmetry.space_group_name_H-M   'P 1'
#
loop_
_entity.id
_entity.type
_entity.pdbx_description
1 polymer ?
#
loop_
_entity_poly.entity_id
_entity_poly.type
_entity_poly.pdbx_seq_one_letter_code
_entity_poly.pdbx_strand_id
1 'polypeptide(L)'
;NGLRLIEFAAGRNVIIASTRFPHLNIHKGTWRSPDQSTVNQIDHIAIDARHSSNILDVRSFRGANIDSDHYLVTAKVRMRISRTPRNRVHTTKKFNTEKLQSQATARTFADRVSLHLSSNPIPPAS
;
A
#
# COMPACT_ATOMS: atom_id res chain seq x y z
N ASN A 1 11.13 -30.50 0.48
CA ASN A 1 11.31 -29.09 0.02
C ASN A 1 12.07 -28.17 0.96
N GLY A 2 12.08 -28.40 2.29
CA GLY A 2 12.78 -27.51 3.23
C GLY A 2 14.29 -27.33 3.01
N LEU A 3 15.02 -28.39 2.61
CA LEU A 3 16.47 -28.31 2.37
C LEU A 3 16.84 -27.33 1.25
N ARG A 4 16.09 -27.33 0.14
CA ARG A 4 16.31 -26.38 -0.98
C ARG A 4 16.14 -24.93 -0.54
N LEU A 5 15.19 -24.65 0.36
CA LEU A 5 14.98 -23.30 0.90
C LEU A 5 16.17 -22.87 1.78
N ILE A 6 16.71 -23.80 2.58
CA ILE A 6 17.89 -23.55 3.42
C ILE A 6 19.14 -23.30 2.56
N GLU A 7 19.36 -24.14 1.54
CA GLU A 7 20.46 -23.98 0.58
C GLU A 7 20.36 -22.66 -0.18
N PHE A 8 19.16 -22.29 -0.64
CA PHE A 8 18.89 -21.00 -1.27
C PHE A 8 19.22 -19.84 -0.33
N ALA A 9 18.79 -19.94 0.93
CA ALA A 9 19.02 -18.91 1.94
C ALA A 9 20.51 -18.70 2.23
N ALA A 10 21.23 -19.80 2.44
CA ALA A 10 22.67 -19.79 2.65
C ALA A 10 23.42 -19.26 1.42
N GLY A 11 23.08 -19.73 0.22
CA GLY A 11 23.78 -19.35 -1.01
C GLY A 11 23.55 -17.91 -1.48
N ARG A 12 22.44 -17.26 -1.07
CA ARG A 12 22.11 -15.88 -1.46
C ARG A 12 22.20 -14.87 -0.33
N ASN A 13 22.67 -15.30 0.85
CA ASN A 13 22.72 -14.45 2.04
C ASN A 13 21.36 -13.80 2.35
N VAL A 14 20.29 -14.59 2.27
CA VAL A 14 18.94 -14.17 2.68
C VAL A 14 18.53 -14.93 3.93
N ILE A 15 17.73 -14.28 4.76
CA ILE A 15 17.28 -14.80 6.05
C ILE A 15 15.81 -15.17 5.95
N ILE A 16 15.49 -16.40 6.34
CA ILE A 16 14.11 -16.86 6.50
C ILE A 16 13.55 -16.21 7.78
N ALA A 17 12.84 -15.10 7.62
CA ALA A 17 12.41 -14.27 8.75
C ALA A 17 11.26 -14.89 9.55
N SER A 18 10.48 -15.79 8.94
CA SER A 18 9.36 -16.49 9.59
C SER A 18 9.77 -17.46 10.71
N THR A 19 11.07 -17.75 10.85
CA THR A 19 11.61 -18.61 11.92
C THR A 19 12.44 -17.83 12.95
N ARG A 20 12.60 -16.50 12.76
CA ARG A 20 13.48 -15.66 13.59
C ARG A 20 12.86 -15.28 14.94
N PHE A 21 11.54 -15.14 14.99
CA PHE A 21 10.85 -14.56 16.15
C PHE A 21 10.23 -15.65 17.03
N PRO A 22 10.37 -15.56 18.37
CA PRO A 22 9.72 -16.48 19.28
C PRO A 22 8.21 -16.22 19.28
N HIS A 23 7.43 -17.24 18.91
CA HIS A 23 5.98 -17.17 18.88
C HIS A 23 5.35 -18.45 19.42
N LEU A 24 4.08 -18.32 19.85
CA LEU A 24 3.21 -19.46 20.07
C LEU A 24 2.98 -20.21 18.75
N ASN A 25 2.78 -21.53 18.82
CA ASN A 25 2.59 -22.37 17.62
C ASN A 25 1.40 -21.94 16.77
N ILE A 26 0.36 -21.37 17.38
CA ILE A 26 -0.79 -20.78 16.68
C ILE A 26 -0.41 -19.66 15.71
N HIS A 27 0.76 -19.02 15.88
CA HIS A 27 1.24 -17.93 15.01
C HIS A 27 2.35 -18.36 14.05
N LYS A 28 2.74 -19.64 14.08
CA LYS A 28 3.77 -20.21 13.18
C LYS A 28 3.18 -20.96 11.99
N GLY A 29 2.02 -21.60 12.20
CA GLY A 29 1.35 -22.38 11.17
C GLY A 29 0.77 -21.50 10.07
N THR A 30 1.04 -21.83 8.82
CA THR A 30 0.61 -21.09 7.63
C THR A 30 -0.36 -21.88 6.76
N TRP A 31 -0.54 -23.17 7.03
CA TRP A 31 -1.47 -24.04 6.34
C TRP A 31 -2.10 -25.03 7.32
N ARG A 32 -3.38 -25.35 7.09
CA ARG A 32 -4.13 -26.34 7.87
C ARG A 32 -4.65 -27.43 6.95
N SER A 33 -4.53 -28.68 7.36
CA SER A 33 -5.06 -29.81 6.60
C SER A 33 -6.60 -29.76 6.48
N PRO A 34 -7.18 -30.35 5.42
CA PRO A 34 -8.63 -30.41 5.23
C PRO A 34 -9.37 -31.09 6.38
N ASP A 35 -8.76 -32.12 6.98
CA ASP A 35 -9.27 -32.83 8.17
C ASP A 35 -9.10 -32.03 9.47
N GLN A 36 -8.57 -30.80 9.38
CA GLN A 36 -8.38 -29.87 10.48
C GLN A 36 -7.42 -30.33 11.60
N SER A 37 -6.77 -31.48 11.43
CA SER A 37 -5.92 -32.14 12.42
C SER A 37 -4.51 -31.57 12.49
N THR A 38 -3.99 -31.11 11.35
CA THR A 38 -2.59 -30.79 11.14
C THR A 38 -2.43 -29.34 10.76
N VAL A 39 -1.42 -28.69 11.35
CA VAL A 39 -1.04 -27.31 11.01
C VAL A 39 0.46 -27.28 10.70
N ASN A 40 0.80 -26.85 9.50
CA ASN A 40 2.19 -26.81 9.02
C ASN A 40 2.62 -25.38 8.71
N GLN A 41 3.94 -25.16 8.70
CA GLN A 41 4.55 -23.94 8.17
C GLN A 41 5.13 -24.27 6.79
N ILE A 42 4.46 -23.84 5.72
CA ILE A 42 4.89 -24.07 4.33
C ILE A 42 5.11 -22.77 3.54
N ASP A 43 4.45 -21.69 3.95
CA ASP A 43 4.69 -20.33 3.46
C ASP A 43 5.73 -19.59 4.32
N HIS A 44 6.66 -18.90 3.65
CA HIS A 44 7.78 -18.21 4.31
C HIS A 44 8.02 -16.81 3.74
N ILE A 45 8.41 -15.89 4.62
CA ILE A 45 8.92 -14.57 4.24
C ILE A 45 10.43 -14.58 4.41
N ALA A 46 11.16 -14.27 3.33
CA ALA A 46 12.61 -14.12 3.34
C ALA A 46 13.00 -12.66 3.12
N ILE A 47 14.13 -12.25 3.69
CA ILE A 47 14.68 -10.89 3.55
C ILE A 47 16.19 -10.97 3.31
N ASP A 48 16.73 -10.09 2.47
CA ASP A 48 18.17 -9.91 2.35
C ASP A 48 18.80 -9.64 3.72
N ALA A 49 19.90 -10.33 4.05
CA ALA A 49 20.57 -10.19 5.33
C ALA A 49 20.93 -8.72 5.65
N ARG A 50 21.28 -7.93 4.64
CA ARG A 50 21.62 -6.50 4.77
C ARG A 50 20.47 -5.66 5.31
N HIS A 51 19.23 -6.07 5.04
CA HIS A 51 17.99 -5.39 5.46
C HIS A 51 17.33 -6.07 6.65
N SER A 52 17.94 -7.11 7.21
CA SER A 52 17.27 -7.97 8.17
C SER A 52 16.94 -7.27 9.49
N SER A 53 17.58 -6.16 9.84
CA SER A 53 17.20 -5.34 11.00
C SER A 53 15.90 -4.53 10.78
N ASN A 54 15.43 -4.43 9.53
CA ASN A 54 14.19 -3.73 9.21
C ASN A 54 12.96 -4.60 9.48
N ILE A 55 13.09 -5.94 9.53
CA ILE A 55 11.97 -6.81 9.88
C ILE A 55 11.80 -6.87 11.40
N LEU A 56 10.63 -6.47 11.86
CA LEU A 56 10.29 -6.36 13.28
C LEU A 56 9.50 -7.57 13.79
N ASP A 57 8.75 -8.23 12.92
CA ASP A 57 7.92 -9.39 13.26
C ASP A 57 7.52 -10.15 11.99
N VAL A 58 7.35 -11.47 12.07
CA VAL A 58 6.73 -12.30 11.02
C VAL A 58 5.88 -13.39 11.65
N ARG A 59 4.58 -13.40 11.33
CA ARG A 59 3.63 -14.34 11.92
C ARG A 59 2.41 -14.58 11.05
N SER A 60 1.75 -15.71 11.29
CA SER A 60 0.44 -16.00 10.72
C SER A 60 -0.67 -15.21 11.41
N PHE A 61 -1.57 -14.67 10.61
CA PHE A 61 -2.75 -13.91 11.02
C PHE A 61 -4.02 -14.74 10.81
N ARG A 62 -4.41 -15.44 11.87
CA ARG A 62 -5.56 -16.38 11.88
C ARG A 62 -6.93 -15.71 11.99
N GLY A 63 -6.97 -14.39 12.19
CA GLY A 63 -8.21 -13.62 12.28
C GLY A 63 -8.80 -13.22 10.93
N ALA A 64 -8.04 -13.36 9.84
CA ALA A 64 -8.54 -13.14 8.49
C ALA A 64 -9.22 -14.41 7.98
N ASN A 65 -10.46 -14.27 7.51
CA ASN A 65 -11.11 -15.30 6.70
C ASN A 65 -10.76 -15.06 5.23
N ILE A 66 -10.03 -16.01 4.61
CA ILE A 66 -9.61 -15.93 3.21
C ILE A 66 -10.17 -17.07 2.35
N ASP A 67 -11.11 -17.86 2.89
CA ASP A 67 -11.72 -19.03 2.25
C ASP A 67 -10.69 -20.00 1.61
N SER A 68 -9.59 -20.22 2.34
CA SER A 68 -8.50 -21.12 1.97
C SER A 68 -8.05 -21.92 3.20
N ASP A 69 -7.44 -23.06 2.94
CA ASP A 69 -6.68 -23.87 3.89
C ASP A 69 -5.39 -23.18 4.38
N HIS A 70 -5.01 -22.06 3.78
CA HIS A 70 -3.89 -21.21 4.21
C HIS A 70 -4.30 -20.15 5.25
N TYR A 71 -3.37 -19.84 6.15
CA TYR A 71 -3.42 -18.64 6.99
C TYR A 71 -2.61 -17.53 6.35
N LEU A 72 -3.14 -16.30 6.39
CA LEU A 72 -2.41 -15.13 5.94
C LEU A 72 -1.09 -14.98 6.71
N VAL A 73 0.04 -14.87 5.99
CA VAL A 73 1.34 -14.57 6.61
C VAL A 73 1.59 -13.07 6.56
N THR A 74 1.94 -12.49 7.69
CA THR A 74 2.16 -11.05 7.82
C THR A 74 3.58 -10.75 8.29
N ALA A 75 4.16 -9.67 7.79
CA ALA A 75 5.43 -9.14 8.27
C ALA A 75 5.25 -7.68 8.73
N LYS A 76 5.80 -7.36 9.90
CA LYS A 76 5.94 -5.98 10.37
C LYS A 76 7.31 -5.49 9.95
N VAL A 77 7.36 -4.45 9.11
CA VAL A 77 8.62 -3.91 8.56
C VAL A 77 8.78 -2.45 8.94
N ARG A 78 9.98 -2.08 9.39
CA ARG A 78 10.42 -0.70 9.60
C ARG A 78 11.02 -0.17 8.30
N MET A 79 10.28 0.67 7.58
CA MET A 79 10.79 1.34 6.39
C MET A 79 11.57 2.60 6.76
N ARG A 80 12.82 2.70 6.30
CA ARG A 80 13.64 3.92 6.37
C ARG A 80 13.70 4.56 4.99
N ILE A 81 12.64 5.28 4.62
CA ILE A 81 12.54 5.96 3.32
C ILE A 81 13.00 7.41 3.50
N SER A 82 13.95 7.85 2.69
CA SER A 82 14.25 9.27 2.55
C SER A 82 13.06 9.95 1.86
N ARG A 83 12.43 10.91 2.56
CA ARG A 83 11.34 11.68 1.98
C ARG A 83 11.95 12.75 1.08
N THR A 84 11.87 12.58 -0.24
CA THR A 84 12.10 13.71 -1.14
C THR A 84 11.02 14.75 -0.85
N PRO A 85 11.35 16.05 -0.65
CA PRO A 85 10.34 17.08 -0.53
C PRO A 85 9.45 17.00 -1.75
N ARG A 86 8.15 16.77 -1.54
CA ARG A 86 7.17 16.87 -2.63
C ARG A 86 7.25 18.33 -3.07
N ASN A 87 7.80 18.59 -4.26
CA ASN A 87 7.65 19.90 -4.90
C ASN A 87 6.17 20.23 -4.79
N ARG A 88 5.83 21.28 -4.04
CA ARG A 88 4.46 21.73 -3.86
C ARG A 88 3.87 21.82 -5.26
N VAL A 89 3.00 20.87 -5.60
CA VAL A 89 2.21 20.94 -6.81
C VAL A 89 1.52 22.28 -6.74
N HIS A 90 1.76 23.09 -7.77
CA HIS A 90 1.22 24.42 -7.99
C HIS A 90 -0.13 24.54 -7.28
N THR A 91 -0.23 25.38 -6.25
CA THR A 91 -1.54 25.68 -5.68
C THR A 91 -2.40 26.15 -6.85
N THR A 92 -3.46 25.40 -7.15
CA THR A 92 -4.49 25.88 -8.07
C THR A 92 -4.90 27.24 -7.54
N LYS A 93 -4.72 28.30 -8.34
CA LYS A 93 -5.15 29.65 -7.96
C LYS A 93 -6.59 29.54 -7.49
N LYS A 94 -6.83 29.75 -6.19
CA LYS A 94 -8.19 29.79 -5.66
C LYS A 94 -8.79 31.11 -6.08
N PHE A 95 -9.84 31.05 -6.90
CA PHE A 95 -10.62 32.24 -7.20
C PHE A 95 -11.35 32.69 -5.94
N ASN A 96 -11.34 33.99 -5.65
CA ASN A 96 -12.14 34.54 -4.56
C ASN A 96 -13.60 34.59 -5.02
N THR A 97 -14.35 33.54 -4.71
CA THR A 97 -15.76 33.39 -5.05
C THR A 97 -16.67 34.29 -4.20
N GLU A 98 -16.22 34.79 -3.05
CA GLU A 98 -16.99 35.70 -2.19
C GLU A 98 -17.31 37.01 -2.91
N LYS A 99 -16.41 37.46 -3.81
CA LYS A 99 -16.65 38.65 -4.64
C LYS A 99 -17.88 38.54 -5.54
N LEU A 100 -18.32 37.32 -5.87
CA LEU A 100 -19.53 37.07 -6.67
C LEU A 100 -20.84 37.25 -5.87
N GLN A 101 -20.78 37.42 -4.55
CA GLN A 101 -21.97 37.73 -3.74
C GLN A 101 -22.52 39.14 -4.02
N SER A 102 -21.68 40.05 -4.53
CA SER A 102 -22.13 41.35 -5.01
C SER A 102 -22.83 41.19 -6.36
N GLN A 103 -24.07 41.68 -6.44
CA GLN A 103 -24.89 41.60 -7.65
C GLN A 103 -24.26 42.33 -8.84
N ALA A 104 -23.52 43.42 -8.60
CA ALA A 104 -22.80 44.14 -9.65
C ALA A 104 -21.63 43.31 -10.22
N THR A 105 -20.88 42.64 -9.33
CA THR A 105 -19.77 41.77 -9.73
C THR A 105 -20.26 40.53 -10.47
N ALA A 106 -21.36 39.92 -10.02
CA ALA A 106 -21.97 38.76 -10.66
C ALA A 106 -22.43 39.08 -12.09
N ARG A 107 -23.09 40.22 -12.30
CA ARG A 107 -23.52 40.68 -13.64
C ARG A 107 -22.33 40.92 -14.56
N THR A 108 -21.34 41.68 -14.08
CA THR A 108 -20.11 41.96 -14.86
C THR A 108 -19.38 40.68 -15.26
N PHE A 109 -19.34 39.69 -14.37
CA PHE A 109 -18.75 38.39 -14.65
C PHE A 109 -19.55 37.63 -15.72
N ALA A 110 -20.88 37.57 -15.58
CA ALA A 110 -21.76 36.92 -16.56
C ALA A 110 -21.64 37.55 -17.96
N ASP A 111 -21.61 38.89 -18.05
CA ASP A 111 -21.46 39.61 -19.32
C ASP A 111 -20.13 39.27 -20.00
N ARG A 112 -19.04 39.25 -19.23
CA ARG A 112 -17.71 38.89 -19.74
C ARG A 112 -17.63 37.43 -20.20
N VAL A 113 -18.25 36.52 -19.46
CA VAL A 113 -18.30 35.10 -19.85
C VAL A 113 -19.10 34.94 -21.15
N SER A 114 -20.26 35.59 -21.24
CA SER A 114 -21.10 35.55 -22.45
C SER A 114 -20.36 36.10 -23.67
N LEU A 115 -19.66 37.23 -23.51
CA LEU A 115 -18.85 37.83 -24.57
C LEU A 115 -17.64 36.96 -24.96
N HIS A 116 -17.05 36.24 -23.99
CA HIS A 116 -15.94 35.33 -24.27
C HIS A 116 -16.40 34.08 -25.04
N LEU A 117 -17.55 33.52 -24.67
CA LEU A 117 -18.14 32.35 -25.33
C LEU A 117 -18.64 32.67 -26.75
N SER A 118 -19.15 33.89 -26.97
CA SER A 118 -19.55 34.33 -28.31
C SER A 118 -18.35 34.60 -29.23
N SER A 119 -17.22 35.06 -28.67
CA SER A 119 -15.99 35.29 -29.41
C SER A 119 -15.14 34.01 -29.61
N ASN A 120 -15.37 32.97 -28.82
CA ASN A 120 -14.65 31.70 -28.88
C ASN A 120 -15.64 30.53 -28.80
N PRO A 121 -16.35 30.22 -29.91
CA PRO A 121 -17.35 29.15 -29.92
C PRO A 121 -16.69 27.80 -29.64
N ILE A 122 -17.30 27.04 -28.71
CA ILE A 122 -16.82 25.71 -28.34
C ILE A 122 -17.21 24.74 -29.47
N PRO A 123 -16.26 23.97 -30.03
CA PRO A 123 -16.58 22.98 -31.06
C PRO A 123 -17.52 21.89 -30.51
N PRO A 124 -18.38 21.31 -31.37
CA PRO A 124 -19.28 20.24 -30.94
C PRO A 124 -18.49 19.05 -30.41
N ALA A 125 -18.99 18.43 -29.35
CA ALA A 125 -18.41 17.22 -28.80
C ALA A 125 -18.54 16.07 -29.82
N SER A 126 -17.41 15.41 -30.10
CA SER A 126 -17.30 14.21 -30.94
C SER A 126 -17.86 12.97 -30.26
#